data_AF-R9H1W4-F1
#
_entry.id   AF-R9H1W4-F1
#
_cell.length_a   1.000
_cell.length_b   1.000
_cell.length_c   1.000
_cell.angle_alpha   90.00
_cell.angle_beta   90.00
_cell.angle_gamma   90.00
#
_symmetry.space_group_name_H-M   'P 1'
#
loop_
_entity.id
_entity.type
_entity.pdbx_description
1 polymer ?
#
loop_
_entity_poly.entity_id
_entity_poly.type
_entity_poly.pdbx_seq_one_letter_code
_entity_poly.pdbx_strand_id
1 'polypeptide(L)' 'MILPVQDIIGLGEHARMNSPATIEKNWEWRLLPDQLNAKHAKTLRNWVLTYGRG' A
#
# COMPACT_ATOMS: atom_id res chain seq x y z
N MET A 1 2.19 -11.98 -6.79
CA MET A 1 2.67 -11.16 -5.64
C MET A 1 1.52 -10.26 -5.26
N ILE A 2 1.20 -10.19 -3.97
CA ILE A 2 0.14 -9.31 -3.45
C ILE A 2 0.85 -8.37 -2.48
N LEU A 3 0.66 -7.06 -2.66
CA LEU A 3 1.21 -6.01 -1.81
C LEU A 3 0.06 -5.12 -1.33
N PRO A 4 0.04 -4.72 -0.05
CA PRO A 4 -0.90 -3.71 0.40
C PRO A 4 -0.57 -2.37 -0.27
N VAL A 5 -1.60 -1.57 -0.56
CA VAL A 5 -1.40 -0.28 -1.25
C VAL A 5 -0.57 0.69 -0.40
N GLN A 6 -0.65 0.59 0.93
CA GLN A 6 0.12 1.41 1.88
C GLN A 6 1.63 1.31 1.65
N ASP A 7 2.14 0.11 1.35
CA ASP A 7 3.56 -0.11 1.07
C ASP A 7 3.95 0.50 -0.29
N ILE A 8 3.05 0.42 -1.28
CA ILE A 8 3.27 0.98 -2.63
C ILE A 8 3.41 2.51 -2.59
N ILE A 9 2.66 3.18 -1.71
CA ILE A 9 2.72 4.64 -1.51
C ILE A 9 3.65 5.06 -0.37
N GLY A 10 4.35 4.12 0.29
CA GLY A 10 5.39 4.38 1.28
C GLY A 10 4.89 4.94 2.62
N LEU A 11 3.70 4.56 3.07
CA LEU A 11 3.17 4.99 4.38
C LEU A 11 3.72 4.14 5.52
N GLY A 12 3.86 4.77 6.70
CA GLY A 12 4.32 4.13 7.93
C GLY A 12 3.19 3.56 8.79
N GLU A 13 3.45 3.35 10.08
CA GLU A 13 2.52 2.68 11.01
C GLU A 13 1.13 3.34 11.13
N HIS A 14 1.04 4.66 10.91
CA HIS A 14 -0.22 5.40 10.93
C HIS A 14 -1.21 4.95 9.85
N ALA A 15 -0.75 4.22 8.83
CA ALA A 15 -1.58 3.69 7.75
C ALA A 15 -1.99 2.22 7.95
N ARG A 16 -1.67 1.63 9.10
CA ARG A 16 -2.01 0.24 9.44
C ARG A 16 -3.52 0.06 9.41
N MET A 17 -3.98 -0.95 8.68
CA MET A 17 -5.41 -1.26 8.57
C MET A 17 -5.97 -1.90 9.86
N ASN A 18 -5.19 -2.74 10.54
CA ASN A 18 -5.64 -3.43 11.74
C ASN A 18 -4.48 -3.75 12.69
N SER A 19 -4.71 -3.55 13.99
CA SER A 19 -3.88 -3.99 15.10
C SER A 19 -4.66 -5.05 15.89
N PRO A 20 -4.28 -6.34 15.78
CA PRO A 20 -4.95 -7.40 16.52
C PRO A 20 -4.96 -7.13 18.04
N ALA A 21 -6.01 -7.58 18.72
CA ALA A 21 -6.23 -7.36 20.15
C ALA A 21 -6.43 -5.90 20.58
N THR A 22 -6.72 -4.98 19.64
CA THR A 22 -7.25 -3.64 19.95
C THR A 22 -8.69 -3.49 19.48
N ILE A 23 -9.46 -2.66 20.18
CA ILE A 23 -10.86 -2.37 19.86
C ILE A 23 -11.06 -1.04 19.12
N GLU A 24 -10.07 -0.15 19.17
CA GLU A 24 -10.12 1.19 18.57
C GLU A 24 -9.10 1.32 17.44
N LYS A 25 -9.32 2.30 16.54
CA LYS A 25 -8.39 2.72 15.48
C LYS A 25 -8.05 1.63 14.45
N ASN A 26 -8.98 0.69 14.24
CA ASN A 26 -8.89 -0.35 13.23
C ASN A 26 -9.86 -0.07 12.09
N TRP A 27 -9.50 -0.44 10.86
CA TRP A 27 -10.32 -0.34 9.65
C TRP A 27 -10.69 1.10 9.25
N GLU A 28 -10.00 2.09 9.82
CA GLU A 28 -10.24 3.51 9.57
C GLU A 28 -9.41 4.04 8.39
N TRP A 29 -8.34 3.34 8.00
CA TRP A 29 -7.45 3.81 6.94
C TRP A 29 -8.18 3.88 5.59
N ARG A 30 -7.99 5.01 4.89
CA ARG A 30 -8.53 5.24 3.55
C ARG A 30 -7.48 5.90 2.69
N LEU A 31 -7.46 5.52 1.42
CA LEU A 31 -6.67 6.19 0.40
C LEU A 31 -7.29 7.57 0.13
N LEU A 32 -6.47 8.62 0.15
CA LEU A 32 -6.90 9.95 -0.25
C LEU A 32 -6.81 10.13 -1.78
N PRO A 33 -7.56 11.07 -2.35
CA PRO A 33 -7.37 11.48 -3.75
C PRO A 33 -5.89 11.80 -4.03
N ASP A 34 -5.42 11.41 -5.22
CA ASP A 34 -4.07 11.66 -5.75
C ASP A 34 -2.88 11.05 -4.99
N GLN A 35 -3.10 10.38 -3.85
CA GLN A 35 -2.04 9.65 -3.15
C GLN A 35 -1.50 8.47 -3.97
N LEU A 36 -2.37 7.78 -4.71
CA LEU A 36 -1.96 6.79 -5.70
C LEU A 36 -1.90 7.46 -7.08
N ASN A 37 -0.74 7.39 -7.74
CA ASN A 37 -0.47 8.14 -8.96
C ASN A 37 0.42 7.33 -9.93
N ALA A 38 0.65 7.88 -11.11
CA ALA A 38 1.37 7.20 -12.19
C ALA A 38 2.80 6.77 -11.81
N LYS A 39 3.47 7.45 -10.88
CA LYS A 39 4.81 7.05 -10.39
C LYS A 39 4.74 5.70 -9.69
N HIS A 40 3.74 5.50 -8.83
CA HIS A 40 3.53 4.26 -8.10
C HIS A 40 3.27 3.08 -9.06
N ALA A 41 2.42 3.30 -10.08
CA ALA A 41 2.16 2.30 -11.12
C ALA A 41 3.43 1.92 -11.91
N LYS A 42 4.26 2.91 -12.26
CA LYS A 42 5.54 2.69 -12.95
C LYS A 42 6.52 1.87 -12.10
N THR A 43 6.65 2.20 -10.81
CA THR A 43 7.49 1.43 -9.88
C THR A 43 7.02 -0.01 -9.76
N LEU A 44 5.72 -0.23 -9.55
CA LEU A 44 5.16 -1.58 -9.43
C LEU A 44 5.40 -2.40 -10.71
N ARG A 45 5.20 -1.79 -11.88
CA ARG A 45 5.50 -2.43 -13.17
C ARG A 45 6.98 -2.82 -13.29
N ASN A 46 7.90 -1.95 -12.89
CA ASN A 46 9.32 -2.25 -12.92
C ASN A 46 9.63 -3.47 -12.03
N TRP A 47 9.09 -3.54 -10.81
CA TRP A 47 9.29 -4.70 -9.94
C TRP A 47 8.72 -5.99 -10.54
N VAL A 48 7.53 -5.94 -11.13
CA VAL A 48 6.92 -7.09 -11.82
C VAL A 48 7.84 -7.61 -12.93
N LEU A 49 8.40 -6.71 -13.74
CA LEU A 49 9.31 -7.09 -14.83
C LEU A 49 10.66 -7.59 -14.30
N THR A 50 11.28 -6.89 -13.35
CA THR A 50 12.59 -7.25 -12.78
C THR A 50 12.57 -8.62 -12.12
N TYR A 51 11.48 -8.96 -11.44
CA TYR A 51 11.36 -10.25 -10.73
C TYR A 51 10.60 -11.31 -11.51
N GLY A 52 10.34 -11.11 -12.81
CA GLY A 52 9.70 -12.11 -13.68
C GLY A 52 8.30 -12.53 -13.22
N ARG A 53 7.50 -11.57 -12.71
CA ARG A 53 6.15 -11.82 -12.17
C ARG A 53 5.03 -11.30 -13.11
N GLY A 54 5.36 -11.03 -14.37
CA GLY A 54 4.45 -10.52 -15.40
C GLY A 54 3.82 -11.64 -16.23
#